data_AF-A0A212SLU8-F1
#
_entry.id   AF-A0A212SLU8-F1
#
_cell.length_a   1.000
_cell.length_b   1.000
_cell.length_c   1.000
_cell.angle_alpha   90.00
_cell.angle_beta   90.00
_cell.angle_gamma   90.00
#
_symmetry.space_group_name_H-M   'P 1'
#
loop_
_entity.id
_entity.type
_entity.pdbx_description
1 polymer ?
#
loop_
_entity_poly.entity_id
_entity_poly.type
_entity_poly.pdbx_seq_one_letter_code
_entity_poly.pdbx_strand_id
1 'polypeptide(L)'
;MTVTGHGTDAVRALGALRDERSSVRLSAALAIGSTPDQRFVGPLVERCAVEPEFLVRDMLTWALTRHPVADTLPLLLREVRSERAQARSQALHTLSKVGDPRAWPAITRALLTDADDEVARTAWRTAVVLVPEGEEAALAAVLVTQLGRGGQETQLSLSRALVDLGSTVVPALDTARRSPDPDVRAHALATERLRNDPDTGFAFALEEAKRVVALGGADSGEGGS
;
A
#
# COMPACT_ATOMS: atom_id res chain seq x y z
N MET A 1 -15.94 41.16 15.39
CA MET A 1 -16.99 40.67 14.46
C MET A 1 -16.33 40.09 13.21
N THR A 2 -16.02 38.79 13.19
CA THR A 2 -15.44 38.07 12.03
C THR A 2 -15.90 36.61 11.91
N VAL A 3 -16.81 36.16 12.79
CA VAL A 3 -17.18 34.73 12.92
C VAL A 3 -18.09 34.23 11.77
N THR A 4 -18.75 35.13 11.04
CA THR A 4 -19.73 34.76 9.99
C THR A 4 -19.08 34.31 8.67
N GLY A 5 -17.92 34.87 8.28
CA GLY A 5 -17.25 34.53 7.01
C GLY A 5 -16.60 33.14 7.01
N HIS A 6 -15.96 32.76 8.12
CA HIS A 6 -15.32 31.44 8.27
C HIS A 6 -16.34 30.28 8.22
N GLY A 7 -17.56 30.50 8.70
CA GLY A 7 -18.63 29.51 8.64
C GLY A 7 -19.16 29.28 7.23
N THR A 8 -19.35 30.35 6.45
CA THR A 8 -19.82 30.25 5.06
C THR A 8 -18.78 29.64 4.14
N ASP A 9 -17.50 29.94 4.35
CA ASP A 9 -16.42 29.36 3.56
C ASP A 9 -16.26 27.86 3.85
N ALA A 10 -16.43 27.45 5.11
CA ALA A 10 -16.42 26.04 5.48
C ALA A 10 -17.58 25.25 4.84
N VAL A 11 -18.80 25.78 4.87
CA VAL A 11 -19.96 25.13 4.22
C VAL A 11 -19.73 25.01 2.71
N ARG A 12 -19.16 26.03 2.06
CA ARG A 12 -18.84 26.00 0.64
C ARG A 12 -17.78 24.94 0.32
N ALA A 13 -16.72 24.86 1.12
CA ALA A 13 -15.65 23.87 0.94
C ALA A 13 -16.17 22.43 1.11
N LEU A 14 -17.03 22.19 2.11
CA LEU A 14 -17.69 20.89 2.30
C LEU A 14 -18.58 20.50 1.12
N GLY A 15 -19.34 21.45 0.58
CA GLY A 15 -20.11 21.23 -0.65
C GLY A 15 -19.21 20.91 -1.84
N ALA A 16 -18.11 21.64 -1.99
CA ALA A 16 -17.17 21.48 -3.10
C ALA A 16 -16.43 20.13 -3.09
N LEU A 17 -16.21 19.50 -1.93
CA LEU A 17 -15.68 18.13 -1.85
C LEU A 17 -16.61 17.09 -2.50
N ARG A 18 -17.90 17.40 -2.66
CA ARG A 18 -18.92 16.51 -3.24
C ARG A 18 -19.35 16.93 -4.65
N ASP A 19 -18.71 17.94 -5.25
CA ASP A 19 -19.01 18.41 -6.61
C ASP A 19 -18.71 17.32 -7.65
N GLU A 20 -19.52 17.25 -8.70
CA GLU A 20 -19.35 16.28 -9.78
C GLU A 20 -18.03 16.47 -10.54
N ARG A 21 -17.51 17.70 -10.60
CA ARG A 21 -16.27 18.04 -11.30
C ARG A 21 -15.07 17.77 -10.41
N SER A 22 -14.16 16.92 -10.89
CA SER A 22 -12.93 16.58 -10.20
C SER A 22 -12.04 17.80 -9.90
N SER A 23 -12.02 18.81 -10.78
CA SER A 23 -11.28 20.06 -10.57
C SER A 23 -11.77 20.87 -9.37
N VAL A 24 -13.08 20.86 -9.10
CA VAL A 24 -13.67 21.54 -7.94
C VAL A 24 -13.33 20.78 -6.66
N ARG A 25 -13.44 19.45 -6.67
CA ARG A 25 -13.05 18.62 -5.52
C ARG A 25 -11.56 18.75 -5.20
N LEU A 26 -10.70 18.75 -6.23
CA LEU A 26 -9.26 18.97 -6.10
C LEU A 26 -8.97 20.32 -5.43
N SER A 27 -9.63 21.39 -5.91
CA SER A 27 -9.47 22.75 -5.36
C SER A 27 -9.96 22.83 -3.92
N ALA A 28 -11.05 22.13 -3.59
CA ALA A 28 -11.58 22.06 -2.23
C ALA A 28 -10.60 21.36 -1.28
N ALA A 29 -10.07 20.19 -1.67
CA ALA A 29 -9.08 19.47 -0.90
C ALA A 29 -7.80 20.30 -0.68
N LEU A 30 -7.33 21.00 -1.73
CA LEU A 30 -6.18 21.90 -1.64
C LEU A 30 -6.43 23.06 -0.66
N ALA A 31 -7.60 23.71 -0.74
CA ALA A 31 -7.96 24.82 0.14
C ALA A 31 -8.05 24.38 1.61
N ILE A 32 -8.70 23.23 1.86
CA ILE A 32 -8.82 22.63 3.20
C ILE A 32 -7.43 22.27 3.75
N GLY A 33 -6.57 21.62 2.96
CA GLY A 33 -5.22 21.28 3.41
C GLY A 33 -4.33 22.50 3.64
N SER A 34 -4.55 23.59 2.90
CA SER A 34 -3.81 24.84 3.08
C SER A 34 -4.23 25.59 4.35
N THR A 35 -5.46 25.36 4.82
CA THR A 35 -5.99 25.95 6.07
C THR A 35 -6.66 24.86 6.92
N PRO A 36 -5.87 23.98 7.58
CA PRO A 36 -6.39 22.82 8.29
C PRO A 36 -7.33 23.20 9.44
N ASP A 37 -8.48 22.53 9.50
CA ASP A 37 -9.47 22.66 10.57
C ASP A 37 -10.09 21.29 10.83
N GLN A 38 -10.15 20.90 12.10
CA GLN A 38 -10.63 19.59 12.53
C GLN A 38 -11.99 19.21 11.93
N ARG A 39 -12.86 20.19 11.67
CA ARG A 39 -14.20 19.98 11.10
C ARG A 39 -14.17 19.37 9.69
N PHE A 40 -13.05 19.47 8.96
CA PHE A 40 -12.92 18.88 7.62
C PHE A 40 -12.37 17.45 7.63
N VAL A 41 -11.82 16.95 8.75
CA VAL A 41 -11.17 15.64 8.77
C VAL A 41 -12.13 14.52 8.40
N GLY A 42 -13.32 14.48 9.03
CA GLY A 42 -14.36 13.49 8.69
C GLY A 42 -14.76 13.54 7.21
N PRO A 43 -15.16 14.71 6.68
CA PRO A 43 -15.48 14.89 5.26
C PRO A 43 -14.37 14.51 4.28
N LEU A 44 -13.10 14.78 4.61
CA LEU A 44 -11.95 14.35 3.80
C LEU A 44 -11.85 12.82 3.78
N VAL A 45 -11.95 12.17 4.94
CA VAL A 45 -11.92 10.70 5.07
C VAL A 45 -13.09 10.06 4.31
N GLU A 46 -14.30 10.59 4.46
CA GLU A 46 -15.49 10.16 3.70
C GLU A 46 -15.25 10.29 2.20
N ARG A 47 -14.59 11.36 1.75
CA ARG A 47 -14.31 11.55 0.33
C ARG A 47 -13.25 10.59 -0.18
N CYS A 48 -12.18 10.34 0.57
CA CYS A 48 -11.17 9.32 0.23
C CYS A 48 -11.81 7.95 -0.05
N ALA A 49 -12.83 7.58 0.72
CA ALA A 49 -13.50 6.29 0.58
C ALA A 49 -14.20 6.07 -0.78
N VAL A 50 -14.50 7.13 -1.54
CA VAL A 50 -15.33 7.06 -2.76
C VAL A 50 -14.81 7.88 -3.95
N GLU A 51 -13.72 8.64 -3.81
CA GLU A 51 -13.14 9.46 -4.87
C GLU A 51 -12.58 8.65 -6.07
N PRO A 52 -13.16 8.77 -7.27
CA PRO A 52 -12.71 8.01 -8.45
C PRO A 52 -11.43 8.57 -9.10
N GLU A 53 -11.13 9.87 -8.95
CA GLU A 53 -9.98 10.46 -9.63
C GLU A 53 -8.70 10.37 -8.78
N PHE A 54 -7.67 9.74 -9.34
CA PHE A 54 -6.38 9.53 -8.69
C PHE A 54 -5.76 10.83 -8.15
N LEU A 55 -5.70 11.89 -8.98
CA LEU A 55 -5.14 13.18 -8.56
C LEU A 55 -5.88 13.81 -7.38
N VAL A 56 -7.19 13.58 -7.29
CA VAL A 56 -7.98 14.07 -6.15
C VAL A 56 -7.71 13.23 -4.91
N ARG A 57 -7.57 11.90 -5.04
CA ARG A 57 -7.16 11.02 -3.92
C ARG A 57 -5.82 11.41 -3.31
N ASP A 58 -4.84 11.72 -4.14
CA ASP A 58 -3.53 12.19 -3.69
C ASP A 58 -3.64 13.54 -2.96
N MET A 59 -4.46 14.47 -3.47
CA MET A 59 -4.69 15.75 -2.82
C MET A 59 -5.45 15.62 -1.50
N LEU A 60 -6.43 14.71 -1.41
CA LEU A 60 -7.14 14.42 -0.16
C LEU A 60 -6.19 13.83 0.88
N THR A 61 -5.31 12.92 0.47
CA THR A 61 -4.25 12.38 1.33
C THR A 61 -3.32 13.49 1.80
N TRP A 62 -2.83 14.35 0.89
CA TRP A 62 -2.01 15.50 1.26
C TRP A 62 -2.73 16.38 2.27
N ALA A 63 -4.00 16.74 2.03
CA ALA A 63 -4.79 17.56 2.94
C ALA A 63 -4.94 16.92 4.32
N LEU A 64 -5.19 15.62 4.41
CA LEU A 64 -5.24 14.88 5.68
C LEU A 64 -3.90 14.96 6.43
N THR A 65 -2.75 14.85 5.74
CA THR A 65 -1.43 14.99 6.39
C THR A 65 -1.12 16.41 6.89
N ARG A 66 -1.91 17.42 6.50
CA ARG A 66 -1.79 18.79 7.04
C ARG A 66 -2.54 18.97 8.36
N HIS A 67 -3.42 18.03 8.72
CA HIS A 67 -4.16 18.07 9.99
C HIS A 67 -3.37 17.36 11.11
N PRO A 68 -3.63 17.70 12.39
CA PRO A 68 -3.00 17.00 13.50
C PRO A 68 -3.30 15.49 13.47
N VAL A 69 -2.27 14.67 13.70
CA VAL A 69 -2.39 13.20 13.70
C VAL A 69 -3.42 12.71 14.73
N ALA A 70 -3.57 13.41 15.85
CA ALA A 70 -4.56 13.08 16.89
C ALA A 70 -6.01 13.12 16.36
N ASP A 71 -6.29 13.95 15.35
CA ASP A 71 -7.62 14.08 14.75
C ASP A 71 -7.84 13.09 13.60
N THR A 72 -6.80 12.81 12.81
CA THR A 72 -6.90 11.98 11.59
C THR A 72 -6.79 10.49 11.90
N LEU A 73 -5.87 10.11 12.78
CA LEU A 73 -5.54 8.71 13.05
C LEU A 73 -6.76 7.87 13.45
N PRO A 74 -7.64 8.28 14.40
CA PRO A 74 -8.79 7.46 14.79
C PRO A 74 -9.73 7.13 13.63
N LEU A 75 -9.92 8.07 12.71
CA LEU A 75 -10.80 7.90 11.56
C LEU A 75 -10.15 7.00 10.48
N LEU A 76 -8.85 7.16 10.23
CA LEU A 76 -8.11 6.28 9.32
C LEU A 76 -8.08 4.83 9.83
N LEU A 77 -7.89 4.62 11.14
CA LEU A 77 -7.94 3.29 11.79
C LEU A 77 -9.34 2.65 11.75
N ARG A 78 -10.39 3.44 11.55
CA ARG A 78 -11.72 2.91 11.27
C ARG A 78 -11.82 2.48 9.80
N GLU A 79 -11.36 3.30 8.87
CA GLU A 79 -11.49 3.02 7.43
C GLU A 79 -10.64 1.85 6.94
N VAL A 80 -9.52 1.52 7.59
CA VAL A 80 -8.77 0.27 7.28
C VAL A 80 -9.60 -1.01 7.52
N ARG A 81 -10.71 -0.92 8.26
CA ARG A 81 -11.68 -2.02 8.49
C ARG A 81 -12.94 -1.90 7.64
N SER A 82 -12.98 -0.96 6.70
CA SER A 82 -14.14 -0.73 5.83
C SER A 82 -14.37 -1.92 4.89
N GLU A 83 -15.63 -2.20 4.57
CA GLU A 83 -16.00 -3.18 3.55
C GLU A 83 -15.57 -2.73 2.14
N ARG A 84 -15.40 -1.42 1.94
CA ARG A 84 -14.99 -0.84 0.65
C ARG A 84 -13.47 -0.92 0.49
N ALA A 85 -13.01 -1.63 -0.54
CA ALA A 85 -11.59 -1.76 -0.85
C ALA A 85 -10.89 -0.40 -1.02
N GLN A 86 -11.51 0.56 -1.71
CA GLN A 86 -10.96 1.90 -1.87
C GLN A 86 -10.77 2.64 -0.54
N ALA A 87 -11.71 2.50 0.39
CA ALA A 87 -11.58 3.10 1.72
C ALA A 87 -10.39 2.49 2.48
N ARG A 88 -10.24 1.16 2.45
CA ARG A 88 -9.10 0.47 3.06
C ARG A 88 -7.77 0.92 2.44
N SER A 89 -7.65 0.90 1.12
CA SER A 89 -6.41 1.26 0.44
C SER A 89 -6.04 2.74 0.62
N GLN A 90 -7.00 3.67 0.55
CA GLN A 90 -6.74 5.09 0.81
C GLN A 90 -6.38 5.38 2.26
N ALA A 91 -7.01 4.70 3.21
CA ALA A 91 -6.64 4.82 4.62
C ALA A 91 -5.21 4.33 4.86
N LEU A 92 -4.85 3.15 4.35
CA LEU A 92 -3.49 2.62 4.41
C LEU A 92 -2.48 3.57 3.75
N HIS A 93 -2.79 4.07 2.56
CA HIS A 93 -1.94 5.04 1.86
C HIS A 93 -1.68 6.27 2.72
N THR A 94 -2.73 6.85 3.30
CA THR A 94 -2.60 8.01 4.19
C THR A 94 -1.78 7.68 5.44
N LEU A 95 -2.01 6.52 6.06
CA LEU A 95 -1.22 6.06 7.22
C LEU A 95 0.27 5.92 6.88
N SER A 96 0.62 5.44 5.68
CA SER A 96 2.01 5.39 5.22
C SER A 96 2.66 6.77 5.10
N LYS A 97 1.89 7.83 4.80
CA LYS A 97 2.37 9.21 4.71
C LYS A 97 2.43 9.90 6.06
N VAL A 98 1.55 9.51 6.99
CA VAL A 98 1.56 9.98 8.38
C VAL A 98 2.73 9.37 9.15
N GLY A 99 3.03 8.09 8.94
CA GLY A 99 4.19 7.42 9.56
C GLY A 99 4.09 7.25 11.08
N ASP A 100 2.88 7.33 11.66
CA ASP A 100 2.70 7.22 13.11
C ASP A 100 2.70 5.74 13.55
N PRO A 101 3.63 5.31 14.42
CA PRO A 101 3.76 3.91 14.84
C PRO A 101 2.51 3.36 15.54
N ARG A 102 1.64 4.21 16.09
CA ARG A 102 0.37 3.78 16.70
C ARG A 102 -0.58 3.13 15.70
N ALA A 103 -0.33 3.26 14.40
CA ALA A 103 -1.09 2.58 13.36
C ALA A 103 -0.67 1.13 13.13
N TRP A 104 0.52 0.70 13.58
CA TRP A 104 1.04 -0.66 13.35
C TRP A 104 0.06 -1.78 13.76
N PRO A 105 -0.59 -1.74 14.94
CA PRO A 105 -1.52 -2.80 15.35
C PRO A 105 -2.72 -3.00 14.41
N ALA A 106 -3.03 -2.01 13.56
CA ALA A 106 -4.10 -2.11 12.57
C ALA A 106 -3.66 -2.76 11.26
N ILE A 107 -2.36 -2.92 11.00
CA ILE A 107 -1.81 -3.59 9.82
C ILE A 107 -1.87 -5.11 10.03
N THR A 108 -3.08 -5.66 9.95
CA THR A 108 -3.34 -7.08 10.22
C THR A 108 -2.94 -7.98 9.06
N ARG A 109 -2.78 -9.28 9.34
CA ARG A 109 -2.61 -10.31 8.29
C ARG A 109 -3.71 -10.23 7.22
N ALA A 110 -4.96 -9.93 7.61
CA ALA A 110 -6.07 -9.81 6.67
C ALA A 110 -5.87 -8.70 5.63
N LEU A 111 -5.20 -7.59 5.99
CA LEU A 111 -4.85 -6.53 5.04
C LEU A 111 -3.65 -6.92 4.18
N LEU A 112 -2.65 -7.56 4.78
CA LEU A 112 -1.46 -8.06 4.06
C LEU A 112 -1.80 -9.16 3.04
N THR A 113 -2.94 -9.84 3.22
CA THR A 113 -3.44 -10.87 2.33
C THR A 113 -4.85 -10.56 1.80
N ASP A 114 -5.22 -9.26 1.74
CA ASP A 114 -6.56 -8.84 1.30
C ASP A 114 -6.83 -9.39 -0.11
N ALA A 115 -8.08 -9.72 -0.45
CA ALA A 115 -8.41 -10.22 -1.78
C ALA A 115 -8.23 -9.16 -2.87
N ASP A 116 -8.35 -7.88 -2.52
CA ASP A 116 -8.10 -6.77 -3.43
C ASP A 116 -6.59 -6.46 -3.52
N ASP A 117 -6.04 -6.51 -4.73
CA ASP A 117 -4.61 -6.30 -4.99
C ASP A 117 -4.13 -4.89 -4.64
N GLU A 118 -4.95 -3.84 -4.80
CA GLU A 118 -4.56 -2.48 -4.41
C GLU A 118 -4.52 -2.34 -2.88
N VAL A 119 -5.45 -2.98 -2.17
CA VAL A 119 -5.41 -3.02 -0.70
C VAL A 119 -4.16 -3.75 -0.24
N ALA A 120 -3.90 -4.95 -0.75
CA ALA A 120 -2.72 -5.73 -0.37
C ALA A 120 -1.41 -4.98 -0.68
N ARG A 121 -1.25 -4.44 -1.91
CA ARG A 121 -0.07 -3.63 -2.29
C ARG A 121 0.13 -2.44 -1.37
N THR A 122 -0.94 -1.72 -1.03
CA THR A 122 -0.85 -0.58 -0.14
C THR A 122 -0.54 -1.00 1.30
N ALA A 123 -1.10 -2.12 1.75
CA ALA A 123 -0.80 -2.70 3.06
C ALA A 123 0.69 -3.06 3.17
N TRP A 124 1.28 -3.69 2.15
CA TRP A 124 2.71 -4.02 2.15
C TRP A 124 3.60 -2.78 2.26
N ARG A 125 3.35 -1.75 1.42
CA ARG A 125 4.09 -0.48 1.50
C ARG A 125 3.94 0.18 2.87
N THR A 126 2.74 0.16 3.43
CA THR A 126 2.46 0.75 4.75
C THR A 126 3.13 -0.04 5.87
N ALA A 127 3.11 -1.37 5.79
CA ALA A 127 3.68 -2.25 6.79
C ALA A 127 5.19 -2.03 6.93
N VAL A 128 5.91 -1.95 5.81
CA VAL A 128 7.37 -1.78 5.85
C VAL A 128 7.78 -0.39 6.38
N VAL A 129 6.92 0.62 6.20
CA VAL A 129 7.14 1.95 6.81
C VAL A 129 6.93 1.94 8.32
N LEU A 130 5.99 1.13 8.82
CA LEU A 130 5.52 1.18 10.21
C LEU A 130 6.00 0.03 11.10
N VAL A 131 6.64 -1.00 10.52
CA VAL A 131 7.07 -2.19 11.25
C VAL A 131 8.03 -1.79 12.38
N PRO A 132 7.75 -2.15 13.64
CA PRO A 132 8.66 -1.91 14.75
C PRO A 132 9.93 -2.74 14.63
N GLU A 133 11.01 -2.25 15.25
CA GLU A 133 12.25 -3.00 15.39
C GLU A 133 11.98 -4.35 16.08
N GLY A 134 12.41 -5.44 15.45
CA GLY A 134 12.22 -6.80 15.92
C GLY A 134 11.00 -7.53 15.34
N GLU A 135 10.09 -6.84 14.64
CA GLU A 135 8.92 -7.44 13.99
C GLU A 135 9.10 -7.69 12.48
N GLU A 136 10.23 -7.28 11.89
CA GLU A 136 10.50 -7.36 10.45
C GLU A 136 10.50 -8.81 9.94
N ALA A 137 11.06 -9.74 10.72
CA ALA A 137 11.07 -11.16 10.37
C ALA A 137 9.66 -11.77 10.35
N ALA A 138 8.79 -11.34 11.27
CA ALA A 138 7.40 -11.79 11.29
C ALA A 138 6.62 -11.22 10.10
N LEU A 139 6.82 -9.93 9.78
CA LEU A 139 6.25 -9.31 8.59
C LEU A 139 6.74 -10.02 7.31
N ALA A 140 8.05 -10.25 7.17
CA ALA A 140 8.64 -10.97 6.05
C ALA A 140 7.99 -12.35 5.87
N ALA A 141 7.82 -13.11 6.96
CA ALA A 141 7.16 -14.41 6.94
C ALA A 141 5.72 -14.36 6.41
N VAL A 142 4.98 -13.28 6.65
CA VAL A 142 3.65 -13.08 6.04
C VAL A 142 3.78 -12.71 4.57
N LEU A 143 4.63 -11.73 4.23
CA LEU A 143 4.76 -11.22 2.86
C LEU A 143 5.21 -12.29 1.87
N VAL A 144 6.13 -13.19 2.24
CA VAL A 144 6.57 -14.27 1.33
C VAL A 144 5.45 -15.25 0.96
N THR A 145 4.39 -15.35 1.77
CA THR A 145 3.21 -16.17 1.40
C THR A 145 2.43 -15.60 0.22
N GLN A 146 2.71 -14.35 -0.16
CA GLN A 146 2.08 -13.65 -1.28
C GLN A 146 2.93 -13.69 -2.56
N LEU A 147 4.09 -14.36 -2.55
CA LEU A 147 4.87 -14.57 -3.77
C LEU A 147 4.04 -15.36 -4.81
N GLY A 148 4.29 -15.12 -6.10
CA GLY A 148 3.44 -15.59 -7.20
C GLY A 148 2.09 -14.86 -7.37
N ARG A 149 1.64 -14.01 -6.43
CA ARG A 149 0.35 -13.31 -6.52
C ARG A 149 0.31 -12.25 -7.63
N GLY A 150 -0.76 -12.28 -8.41
CA GLY A 150 -1.15 -11.20 -9.31
C GLY A 150 -0.19 -10.99 -10.48
N GLY A 151 -0.39 -9.88 -11.20
CA GLY A 151 0.44 -9.49 -12.33
C GLY A 151 1.77 -8.86 -11.92
N GLN A 152 2.54 -8.43 -12.92
CA GLN A 152 3.88 -7.86 -12.72
C GLN A 152 3.92 -6.66 -11.76
N GLU A 153 2.91 -5.79 -11.77
CA GLU A 153 2.83 -4.64 -10.85
C GLU A 153 2.65 -5.09 -9.40
N THR A 154 1.76 -6.06 -9.15
CA THR A 154 1.55 -6.68 -7.83
C THR A 154 2.84 -7.33 -7.35
N GLN A 155 3.49 -8.10 -8.22
CA GLN A 155 4.75 -8.77 -7.88
C GLN A 155 5.90 -7.79 -7.60
N LEU A 156 6.03 -6.72 -8.40
CA LEU A 156 7.01 -5.67 -8.16
C LEU A 156 6.78 -4.97 -6.83
N SER A 157 5.53 -4.65 -6.51
CA SER A 157 5.20 -3.99 -5.22
C SER A 157 5.52 -4.89 -4.04
N LEU A 158 5.26 -6.20 -4.12
CA LEU A 158 5.64 -7.15 -3.06
C LEU A 158 7.16 -7.26 -2.94
N SER A 159 7.85 -7.37 -4.08
CA SER A 159 9.31 -7.48 -4.12
C SER A 159 9.99 -6.26 -3.50
N ARG A 160 9.50 -5.04 -3.78
CA ARG A 160 10.00 -3.82 -3.14
C ARG A 160 9.80 -3.85 -1.63
N ALA A 161 8.61 -4.22 -1.16
CA ALA A 161 8.35 -4.33 0.28
C ALA A 161 9.27 -5.37 0.95
N LEU A 162 9.51 -6.51 0.31
CA LEU A 162 10.44 -7.54 0.79
C LEU A 162 11.90 -7.04 0.82
N VAL A 163 12.33 -6.29 -0.20
CA VAL A 163 13.68 -5.69 -0.27
C VAL A 163 13.88 -4.62 0.81
N ASP A 164 12.86 -3.79 1.04
CA ASP A 164 12.88 -2.71 2.02
C ASP A 164 12.99 -3.23 3.48
N LEU A 165 12.65 -4.50 3.74
CA LEU A 165 12.90 -5.18 5.03
C LEU A 165 14.36 -5.60 5.25
N GLY A 166 15.21 -5.44 4.23
CA GLY A 166 16.64 -5.72 4.32
C GLY A 166 16.97 -7.21 4.49
N SER A 167 17.99 -7.51 5.30
CA SER A 167 18.53 -8.88 5.43
C SER A 167 17.58 -9.86 6.14
N THR A 168 16.57 -9.36 6.86
CA THR A 168 15.60 -10.21 7.59
C THR A 168 14.77 -11.09 6.66
N VAL A 169 14.65 -10.71 5.39
CA VAL A 169 13.88 -11.44 4.38
C VAL A 169 14.62 -12.67 3.81
N VAL A 170 15.95 -12.72 3.93
CA VAL A 170 16.80 -13.72 3.23
C VAL A 170 16.39 -15.16 3.53
N PRO A 171 16.21 -15.60 4.80
CA PRO A 171 15.81 -16.98 5.08
C PRO A 171 14.45 -17.35 4.48
N ALA A 172 13.53 -16.38 4.43
CA ALA A 172 12.20 -16.57 3.89
C ALA A 172 12.21 -16.67 2.35
N LEU A 173 13.01 -15.84 1.67
CA LEU A 173 13.22 -15.94 0.22
C LEU A 173 13.92 -17.24 -0.17
N ASP A 174 14.94 -17.68 0.58
CA ASP A 174 15.62 -18.95 0.31
C ASP A 174 14.69 -20.16 0.41
N THR A 175 13.70 -20.08 1.29
CA THR A 175 12.64 -21.10 1.38
C THR A 175 11.72 -21.01 0.15
N ALA A 176 11.25 -19.81 -0.21
CA ALA A 176 10.35 -19.60 -1.34
C ALA A 176 10.97 -19.98 -2.71
N ARG A 177 12.29 -19.80 -2.88
CA ARG A 177 13.02 -20.23 -4.08
C ARG A 177 13.02 -21.74 -4.29
N ARG A 178 12.74 -22.52 -3.24
CA ARG A 178 12.60 -23.99 -3.27
C ARG A 178 11.13 -24.44 -3.26
N SER A 179 10.19 -23.52 -3.44
CA SER A 179 8.76 -23.82 -3.47
C SER A 179 8.42 -24.83 -4.58
N PRO A 180 7.49 -25.79 -4.35
CA PRO A 180 6.97 -26.63 -5.43
C PRO A 180 6.22 -25.80 -6.48
N ASP A 181 5.65 -24.66 -6.10
CA ASP A 181 4.95 -23.74 -7.00
C ASP A 181 5.95 -22.95 -7.87
N PRO A 182 5.90 -23.11 -9.22
CA PRO A 182 6.82 -22.44 -10.13
C PRO A 182 6.69 -20.92 -10.13
N ASP A 183 5.48 -20.37 -9.92
CA ASP A 183 5.25 -18.93 -9.90
C ASP A 183 5.84 -18.31 -8.62
N VAL A 184 5.70 -19.00 -7.49
CA VAL A 184 6.36 -18.62 -6.24
C VAL A 184 7.88 -18.65 -6.39
N ARG A 185 8.45 -19.71 -6.97
CA ARG A 185 9.91 -19.80 -7.19
C ARG A 185 10.40 -18.68 -8.10
N ALA A 186 9.73 -18.45 -9.22
CA ALA A 186 10.11 -17.45 -10.19
C ALA A 186 10.07 -16.04 -9.58
N HIS A 187 9.00 -15.73 -8.86
CA HIS A 187 8.90 -14.45 -8.14
C HIS A 187 10.00 -14.32 -7.09
N ALA A 188 10.24 -15.34 -6.25
CA ALA A 188 11.29 -15.30 -5.23
C ALA A 188 12.70 -15.06 -5.82
N LEU A 189 13.01 -15.71 -6.96
CA LEU A 189 14.26 -15.49 -7.70
C LEU A 189 14.36 -14.07 -8.27
N ALA A 190 13.25 -13.52 -8.78
CA ALA A 190 13.19 -12.15 -9.29
C ALA A 190 13.39 -11.12 -8.16
N THR A 191 12.77 -11.34 -7.00
CA THR A 191 12.94 -10.51 -5.80
C THR A 191 14.39 -10.52 -5.33
N GLU A 192 15.01 -11.70 -5.29
CA GLU A 192 16.41 -11.86 -4.88
C GLU A 192 17.37 -11.16 -5.85
N ARG A 193 17.09 -11.19 -7.15
CA ARG A 193 17.84 -10.39 -8.14
C ARG A 193 17.70 -8.90 -7.88
N LEU A 194 16.48 -8.41 -7.71
CA LEU A 194 16.22 -6.99 -7.41
C LEU A 194 16.93 -6.53 -6.13
N ARG A 195 17.02 -7.41 -5.12
CA ARG A 195 17.74 -7.14 -3.86
C ARG A 195 19.25 -6.98 -4.07
N ASN A 196 19.84 -7.76 -4.98
CA ASN A 196 21.27 -7.76 -5.25
C ASN A 196 21.68 -6.72 -6.31
N ASP A 197 20.77 -6.37 -7.21
CA ASP A 197 20.94 -5.33 -8.24
C ASP A 197 19.65 -4.50 -8.38
N PRO A 198 19.54 -3.37 -7.64
CA PRO A 198 18.37 -2.51 -7.67
C PRO A 198 18.10 -1.84 -9.03
N ASP A 199 19.11 -1.73 -9.90
CA ASP A 199 19.00 -1.11 -11.22
C ASP A 199 18.44 -2.08 -12.27
N THR A 200 18.43 -3.39 -11.98
CA THR A 200 17.79 -4.38 -12.84
C THR A 200 16.28 -4.14 -12.91
N GLY A 201 15.77 -3.96 -14.13
CA GLY A 201 14.34 -3.87 -14.38
C GLY A 201 13.61 -5.15 -13.91
N PHE A 202 12.68 -5.01 -12.97
CA PHE A 202 11.99 -6.18 -12.39
C PHE A 202 11.29 -7.07 -13.43
N ALA A 203 10.74 -6.48 -14.50
CA ALA A 203 10.15 -7.22 -15.61
C ALA A 203 11.13 -8.23 -16.21
N PHE A 204 12.36 -7.78 -16.45
CA PHE A 204 13.43 -8.59 -16.99
C PHE A 204 13.85 -9.67 -15.99
N ALA A 205 14.05 -9.31 -14.71
CA ALA A 205 14.40 -10.27 -13.66
C ALA A 205 13.35 -11.39 -13.51
N LEU A 206 12.07 -11.05 -13.64
CA LEU A 206 10.97 -12.00 -13.55
C LEU A 206 10.92 -12.94 -14.75
N GLU A 207 11.07 -12.43 -15.97
CA GLU A 207 11.09 -13.28 -17.17
C GLU A 207 12.30 -14.20 -17.19
N GLU A 208 13.48 -13.72 -16.76
CA GLU A 208 14.66 -14.57 -16.61
C GLU A 208 14.45 -15.64 -15.53
N ALA A 209 13.85 -15.28 -14.39
CA ALA A 209 13.51 -16.23 -13.34
C ALA A 209 12.56 -17.33 -13.83
N LYS A 210 11.52 -16.97 -14.57
CA LYS A 210 10.59 -17.94 -15.17
C LYS A 210 11.30 -18.91 -16.11
N ARG A 211 12.24 -18.41 -16.94
CA ARG A 211 13.05 -19.27 -17.83
C ARG A 211 13.90 -20.26 -17.05
N VAL A 212 14.60 -19.80 -16.00
CA VAL A 212 15.39 -20.67 -15.11
C VAL A 212 14.52 -21.75 -14.47
N VAL A 213 13.35 -21.36 -13.96
CA VAL A 213 12.38 -22.26 -13.33
C VAL A 213 11.83 -23.31 -14.30
N ALA A 214 11.57 -22.93 -15.56
CA ALA A 214 11.08 -23.84 -16.60
C ALA A 214 12.14 -24.87 -17.03
N LEU A 215 13.38 -24.43 -17.24
CA LEU A 215 14.49 -25.30 -17.65
C LEU A 215 14.88 -26.28 -16.54
N GLY A 216 14.92 -25.84 -15.28
CA GLY A 216 15.25 -26.70 -14.14
C GLY A 216 14.20 -27.78 -13.82
N GLY A 217 12.97 -27.65 -14.33
CA GLY A 217 11.94 -28.69 -14.22
C GLY A 217 12.07 -29.78 -15.28
N ALA A 218 12.67 -29.48 -16.44
CA ALA A 218 12.83 -30.41 -17.56
C ALA A 218 13.91 -31.47 -17.28
N ASP A 219 15.02 -31.08 -16.64
CA ASP A 219 16.14 -32.01 -16.33
C ASP A 219 15.77 -33.09 -15.28
N SER A 220 14.73 -32.86 -14.48
CA SER A 220 14.21 -33.85 -13.51
C SER A 220 13.24 -34.89 -14.12
N GLY A 221 12.91 -34.79 -15.42
CA GLY A 221 11.91 -35.63 -16.09
C GLY A 221 12.44 -36.80 -16.93
N GLU A 222 13.74 -36.87 -17.23
CA GLU A 222 14.30 -37.87 -18.17
C GLU A 222 15.09 -39.02 -17.50
N GLY A 223 14.91 -39.26 -16.20
CA GLY A 223 15.67 -40.27 -15.44
C GLY A 223 14.92 -41.56 -15.09
N GLY A 224 13.79 -41.88 -15.71
CA GLY A 224 12.94 -43.00 -15.30
C GLY A 224 12.15 -43.67 -16.41
N SER A 225 12.82 -44.50 -17.22
CA SER A 225 12.33 -45.79 -17.74
C SER A 225 13.47 -46.55 -18.39
#